data_AF-A0A7S0UNF3-F1
#
_entry.id   AF-A0A7S0UNF3-F1
#
_cell.length_a   1.000
_cell.length_b   1.000
_cell.length_c   1.000
_cell.angle_alpha   90.00
_cell.angle_beta   90.00
_cell.angle_gamma   90.00
#
_symmetry.space_group_name_H-M   'P 1'
#
loop_
_entity.id
_entity.type
_entity.pdbx_description
1 polymer ?
#
loop_
_entity_poly.entity_id
_entity_poly.type
_entity_poly.pdbx_seq_one_letter_code
_entity_poly.pdbx_strand_id
1 'polypeptide(L)'
;DADYMLSLGGSSALWQLNSPGKSGCMFFLSDNEKFLIKTMRKTEIKTLIDLLPLYYRHIEAFPQCLITRFFGVHGVKNVHGRTVRFVVMSNLFNTDLKMHRKFDLKGSTDGRTVGPHDPWDSKIILKDLDLDIRIALDPKDYQMVVRQVEADAAILHKMGVMDYSL
;
A
#
# COMPACT_ATOMS: atom_id res chain seq x y z
N ASP A 1 -15.43 -13.99 1.21
CA ASP A 1 -16.62 -13.14 0.96
C ASP A 1 -17.28 -12.61 2.23
N ALA A 2 -17.72 -13.46 3.18
CA ALA A 2 -18.36 -12.98 4.42
C ALA A 2 -17.48 -12.02 5.25
N ASP A 3 -16.21 -12.39 5.49
CA ASP A 3 -15.27 -11.55 6.25
C ASP A 3 -15.03 -10.18 5.61
N TYR A 4 -14.91 -10.12 4.28
CA TYR A 4 -14.73 -8.87 3.54
C TYR A 4 -15.95 -7.96 3.71
N MET A 5 -17.15 -8.52 3.54
CA MET A 5 -18.40 -7.77 3.68
C MET A 5 -18.62 -7.28 5.11
N LEU A 6 -18.34 -8.11 6.11
CA LEU A 6 -18.46 -7.74 7.52
C LEU A 6 -17.44 -6.66 7.91
N SER A 7 -16.21 -6.75 7.42
CA SER A 7 -15.13 -5.79 7.75
C SER A 7 -15.37 -4.39 7.17
N LEU A 8 -16.15 -4.28 6.08
CA LEU A 8 -16.37 -3.02 5.37
C LEU A 8 -17.78 -2.46 5.52
N GLY A 9 -18.78 -3.33 5.67
CA GLY A 9 -20.20 -3.00 5.72
C GLY A 9 -20.92 -3.50 6.97
N GLY A 10 -20.17 -4.01 7.96
CA GLY A 10 -20.71 -4.29 9.28
C GLY A 10 -21.08 -3.02 10.04
N SER A 11 -21.55 -3.19 11.28
CA SER A 11 -21.98 -2.08 12.15
C SER A 11 -20.82 -1.22 12.66
N SER A 12 -19.58 -1.67 12.50
CA SER A 12 -18.38 -0.98 12.98
C SER A 12 -17.98 0.19 12.07
N ALA A 13 -17.46 1.25 12.68
CA ALA A 13 -16.95 2.40 11.94
C ALA A 13 -15.60 2.09 11.28
N LEU A 14 -15.32 2.76 10.17
CA LEU A 14 -13.99 2.76 9.54
C LEU A 14 -13.11 3.82 10.20
N TRP A 15 -11.84 3.47 10.45
CA TRP A 15 -10.89 4.38 11.07
C TRP A 15 -10.21 5.23 10.00
N GLN A 16 -10.46 6.53 9.99
CA GLN A 16 -9.76 7.44 9.08
C GLN A 16 -8.30 7.61 9.51
N LEU A 17 -7.38 7.33 8.59
CA LEU A 17 -5.96 7.55 8.82
C LEU A 17 -5.60 8.98 8.40
N ASN A 18 -4.84 9.66 9.25
CA ASN A 18 -4.22 10.93 8.89
C ASN A 18 -3.18 10.65 7.81
N SER A 19 -3.52 10.96 6.56
CA SER A 19 -2.61 10.83 5.43
C SER A 19 -1.90 12.17 5.23
N PRO A 20 -0.58 12.26 5.43
CA PRO A 20 0.19 13.47 5.12
C PRO A 20 0.45 13.65 3.61
N GLY A 21 -0.22 12.86 2.76
CA GLY A 21 0.06 12.78 1.33
C GLY A 21 -0.37 14.03 0.55
N LYS A 22 0.51 14.50 -0.34
CA LYS A 22 0.27 15.66 -1.24
C LYS A 22 -0.95 15.50 -2.16
N SER A 23 -1.44 14.27 -2.37
CA SER A 23 -2.49 13.95 -3.35
C SER A 23 -3.91 14.28 -2.90
N GLY A 24 -4.12 14.54 -1.59
CA GLY A 24 -5.43 14.79 -1.01
C GLY A 24 -6.34 13.56 -0.96
N CYS A 25 -5.78 12.35 -1.11
CA CYS A 25 -6.53 11.11 -0.95
C CYS A 25 -6.70 10.77 0.54
N MET A 26 -7.91 10.40 0.92
CA MET A 26 -8.24 9.84 2.23
C MET A 26 -7.95 8.35 2.25
N PHE A 27 -7.42 7.90 3.38
CA PHE A 27 -7.22 6.50 3.71
C PHE A 27 -8.10 6.14 4.91
N PHE A 28 -8.66 4.94 4.87
CA PHE A 28 -9.40 4.37 5.97
C PHE A 28 -8.92 2.94 6.22
N LEU A 29 -9.08 2.49 7.45
CA LEU A 29 -8.75 1.14 7.89
C LEU A 29 -10.06 0.45 8.31
N SER A 30 -10.22 -0.82 7.93
CA SER A 30 -11.33 -1.64 8.41
C SER A 30 -11.22 -1.88 9.92
N ASP A 31 -12.34 -2.23 10.55
CA ASP A 31 -12.41 -2.41 12.02
C ASP A 31 -11.42 -3.45 12.55
N ASN A 32 -11.22 -4.54 11.81
CA ASN A 32 -10.25 -5.59 12.12
C ASN A 32 -8.85 -5.34 11.53
N GLU A 33 -8.61 -4.14 11.00
CA GLU A 33 -7.35 -3.69 10.42
C GLU A 33 -6.83 -4.52 9.24
N LYS A 34 -7.62 -5.42 8.66
CA LYS A 34 -7.17 -6.30 7.55
C LYS A 34 -7.12 -5.56 6.21
N PHE A 35 -7.98 -4.56 6.05
CA PHE A 35 -8.18 -3.87 4.79
C PHE A 35 -7.91 -2.38 4.91
N LEU A 36 -7.14 -1.86 3.96
CA LEU A 36 -6.98 -0.44 3.71
C LEU A 36 -7.93 -0.02 2.59
N ILE A 37 -8.58 1.12 2.78
CA ILE A 37 -9.49 1.73 1.83
C ILE A 37 -8.89 3.05 1.41
N LYS A 38 -8.60 3.21 0.13
CA LYS A 38 -8.00 4.44 -0.41
C LYS A 38 -8.94 5.08 -1.40
N THR A 39 -9.31 6.33 -1.14
CA THR A 39 -10.06 7.13 -2.12
C THR A 39 -9.18 7.48 -3.31
N MET A 40 -9.74 7.39 -4.52
CA MET A 40 -9.00 7.66 -5.76
C MET A 40 -9.83 8.49 -6.74
N ARG A 41 -9.12 9.20 -7.62
CA ARG A 41 -9.70 9.97 -8.71
C ARG A 41 -10.23 9.04 -9.80
N LYS A 42 -11.16 9.53 -10.62
CA LYS A 42 -11.73 8.78 -11.75
C LYS A 42 -10.65 8.30 -12.73
N THR A 43 -9.64 9.13 -12.98
CA THR A 43 -8.52 8.81 -13.88
C THR A 43 -7.65 7.70 -13.33
N GLU A 44 -7.28 7.75 -12.04
CA GLU A 44 -6.50 6.71 -11.36
C GLU A 44 -7.23 5.36 -11.35
N ILE A 45 -8.55 5.38 -11.12
CA ILE A 45 -9.39 4.17 -11.16
C ILE A 45 -9.40 3.58 -12.57
N LYS A 46 -9.51 4.42 -13.60
CA LYS A 46 -9.44 3.96 -14.99
C LYS A 46 -8.09 3.31 -15.27
N THR A 47 -6.98 3.96 -14.90
CA THR A 47 -5.65 3.40 -15.05
C THR A 47 -5.52 2.06 -14.34
N LEU A 48 -5.98 1.94 -13.08
CA LEU A 48 -5.93 0.67 -12.37
C LEU A 48 -6.69 -0.43 -13.12
N ILE A 49 -7.91 -0.15 -13.60
CA ILE A 49 -8.72 -1.10 -14.37
C ILE A 49 -8.00 -1.54 -15.65
N ASP A 50 -7.41 -0.59 -16.38
CA ASP A 50 -6.66 -0.86 -17.61
C ASP A 50 -5.42 -1.76 -17.34
N LEU A 51 -4.83 -1.68 -16.14
CA LEU A 51 -3.69 -2.50 -15.72
C LEU A 51 -4.07 -3.88 -15.14
N LEU A 52 -5.34 -4.10 -14.76
CA LEU A 52 -5.78 -5.34 -14.10
C LEU A 52 -5.39 -6.64 -14.85
N PRO A 53 -5.49 -6.74 -16.19
CA PRO A 53 -5.15 -7.98 -16.89
C PRO A 53 -3.66 -8.34 -16.80
N LEU A 54 -2.78 -7.36 -16.68
CA LEU A 54 -1.34 -7.57 -16.49
C LEU A 54 -1.05 -7.90 -15.02
N TYR A 55 -1.68 -7.18 -14.10
CA TYR A 55 -1.57 -7.41 -12.66
C TYR A 55 -2.02 -8.82 -12.27
N TYR A 56 -3.16 -9.27 -12.79
CA TYR A 56 -3.70 -10.61 -12.51
C TYR A 56 -2.73 -11.72 -12.92
N ARG A 57 -2.24 -11.67 -14.16
CA ARG A 57 -1.25 -12.64 -14.67
C ARG A 57 0.04 -12.63 -13.85
N HIS A 58 0.47 -11.47 -13.38
CA HIS A 58 1.67 -11.35 -12.56
C HIS A 58 1.48 -12.03 -11.19
N ILE A 59 0.38 -11.75 -10.48
CA ILE A 59 0.11 -12.38 -9.19
C ILE A 59 -0.09 -13.89 -9.30
N GLU A 60 -0.69 -14.37 -10.39
CA GLU A 60 -0.84 -15.80 -10.65
C GLU A 60 0.53 -16.48 -10.87
N ALA A 61 1.42 -15.83 -11.62
CA ALA A 61 2.77 -16.35 -11.88
C ALA A 61 3.71 -16.24 -10.67
N PHE A 62 3.52 -15.25 -9.80
CA PHE A 62 4.38 -14.94 -8.66
C PHE A 62 3.57 -14.93 -7.35
N PRO A 63 3.39 -16.09 -6.69
CA PRO A 63 2.61 -16.18 -5.45
C PRO A 63 3.11 -15.29 -4.31
N GLN A 64 4.42 -15.00 -4.29
CA GLN A 64 5.11 -14.16 -3.30
C GLN A 64 5.15 -12.67 -3.67
N CYS A 65 4.38 -12.25 -4.69
CA CYS A 65 4.28 -10.86 -5.13
C CYS A 65 4.08 -9.87 -3.97
N LEU A 66 4.92 -8.84 -3.95
CA LEU A 66 4.93 -7.77 -2.96
C LEU A 66 4.05 -6.58 -3.37
N ILE A 67 3.61 -6.51 -4.62
CA ILE A 67 2.64 -5.51 -5.08
C ILE A 67 1.34 -5.67 -4.27
N THR A 68 0.81 -4.54 -3.80
CA THR A 68 -0.37 -4.53 -2.94
C THR A 68 -1.52 -5.35 -3.54
N ARG A 69 -2.17 -6.16 -2.71
CA ARG A 69 -3.31 -6.96 -3.16
C ARG A 69 -4.56 -6.09 -3.18
N PHE A 70 -5.11 -5.86 -4.37
CA PHE A 70 -6.42 -5.22 -4.54
C PHE A 70 -7.54 -6.25 -4.38
N PHE A 71 -8.52 -5.93 -3.54
CA PHE A 71 -9.69 -6.76 -3.29
C PHE A 71 -10.96 -6.22 -3.98
N GLY A 72 -11.00 -4.94 -4.30
CA GLY A 72 -12.15 -4.37 -5.00
C GLY A 72 -11.98 -2.91 -5.36
N VAL A 73 -12.70 -2.51 -6.41
CA VAL A 73 -12.81 -1.12 -6.87
C VAL A 73 -14.28 -0.75 -6.79
N HIS A 74 -14.58 0.34 -6.07
CA HIS A 74 -15.96 0.70 -5.72
C HIS A 74 -16.25 2.16 -6.02
N GLY A 75 -17.52 2.45 -6.26
CA GLY A 75 -18.02 3.81 -6.47
C GLY A 75 -19.34 4.01 -5.73
N VAL A 76 -19.38 5.00 -4.83
CA VAL A 76 -20.60 5.38 -4.10
C VAL A 76 -21.01 6.77 -4.55
N LYS A 77 -22.25 6.89 -5.06
CA LYS A 77 -22.85 8.17 -5.41
C LYS A 77 -23.59 8.71 -4.19
N ASN A 78 -23.18 9.88 -3.70
CA ASN A 78 -23.88 10.52 -2.60
C ASN A 78 -25.21 11.14 -3.06
N VAL A 79 -26.04 11.56 -2.09
CA VAL A 79 -27.35 12.21 -2.35
C VAL A 79 -27.23 13.47 -3.20
N HIS A 80 -26.08 14.15 -3.18
CA HIS A 80 -25.77 15.34 -3.99
C HIS A 80 -25.23 15.00 -5.39
N GLY A 81 -25.23 13.73 -5.79
CA GLY A 81 -24.82 13.27 -7.11
C GLY A 81 -23.30 13.15 -7.32
N ARG A 82 -22.47 13.51 -6.34
CA ARG A 82 -21.01 13.34 -6.40
C ARG A 82 -20.63 11.88 -6.12
N THR A 83 -19.86 11.28 -7.01
CA THR A 83 -19.33 9.92 -6.83
C THR A 83 -17.98 9.95 -6.12
N VAL A 84 -17.92 9.29 -4.97
CA VAL A 84 -16.65 8.92 -4.31
C VAL A 84 -16.24 7.56 -4.87
N ARG A 85 -14.97 7.44 -5.28
CA ARG A 85 -14.40 6.18 -5.76
C ARG A 85 -13.28 5.77 -4.83
N PHE A 86 -13.19 4.49 -4.56
CA PHE A 86 -12.15 3.96 -3.69
C PHE A 86 -11.76 2.55 -4.09
N VAL A 87 -10.56 2.18 -3.68
CA VAL A 87 -10.04 0.82 -3.77
C VAL A 87 -9.95 0.23 -2.38
N VAL A 88 -10.24 -1.05 -2.26
CA VAL A 88 -9.95 -1.83 -1.06
C VAL A 88 -8.74 -2.70 -1.34
N MET A 89 -7.75 -2.63 -0.47
CA MET A 89 -6.45 -3.30 -0.60
C MET A 89 -5.99 -3.90 0.72
N SER A 90 -5.04 -4.82 0.67
CA SER A 90 -4.44 -5.43 1.87
C SER A 90 -3.74 -4.40 2.75
N ASN A 91 -3.95 -4.51 4.07
CA ASN A 91 -3.09 -3.82 5.03
C ASN A 91 -1.82 -4.65 5.26
N LEU A 92 -0.66 -4.12 4.85
CA LEU A 92 0.65 -4.77 5.07
C LEU A 92 1.02 -4.85 6.56
N PHE A 93 0.48 -3.95 7.37
CA PHE A 93 0.81 -3.82 8.78
C PHE A 93 -0.17 -4.53 9.72
N ASN A 94 -1.01 -5.44 9.20
CA ASN A 94 -1.89 -6.25 10.02
C ASN A 94 -1.06 -7.34 10.74
N THR A 95 -0.63 -7.05 11.96
CA THR A 95 0.17 -7.97 12.78
C THR A 95 -0.03 -7.68 14.26
N ASP A 96 0.00 -8.73 15.08
CA ASP A 96 -0.01 -8.61 16.55
C ASP A 96 1.36 -8.17 17.11
N LEU A 97 2.38 -8.11 16.26
CA LEU A 97 3.73 -7.70 16.65
C LEU A 97 3.86 -6.18 16.70
N LYS A 98 4.51 -5.68 17.75
CA LYS A 98 4.84 -4.26 17.85
C LYS A 98 5.85 -3.87 16.78
N MET A 99 5.45 -2.97 15.88
CA MET A 99 6.37 -2.34 14.93
C MET A 99 7.16 -1.23 15.60
N HIS A 100 8.49 -1.42 15.70
CA HIS A 100 9.38 -0.45 16.30
C HIS A 100 9.76 0.68 15.33
N ARG A 101 9.94 0.36 14.04
CA ARG A 101 10.37 1.29 13.00
C ARG A 101 9.63 0.98 11.70
N LYS A 102 9.30 2.02 10.94
CA LYS A 102 8.70 1.92 9.61
C LYS A 102 9.51 2.75 8.64
N PHE A 103 9.68 2.23 7.44
CA PHE A 103 10.36 2.91 6.35
C PHE A 103 9.44 2.97 5.14
N ASP A 104 9.47 4.09 4.44
CA ASP A 104 9.01 4.25 3.07
C ASP A 104 10.30 4.38 2.26
N LEU A 105 10.64 3.42 1.40
CA LEU A 105 11.90 3.43 0.63
C LEU A 105 11.63 3.52 -0.88
N LYS A 106 12.29 4.46 -1.57
CA LYS A 106 12.11 4.69 -3.01
C LYS A 106 13.38 4.53 -3.85
N GLY A 107 14.54 4.44 -3.20
CA GLY A 107 15.85 4.44 -3.87
C GLY A 107 16.30 5.81 -4.38
N SER A 108 15.60 6.90 -4.02
CA SER A 108 15.95 8.28 -4.40
C SER A 108 16.39 9.10 -3.18
N THR A 109 16.91 10.31 -3.40
CA THR A 109 17.45 11.17 -2.33
C THR A 109 16.65 12.45 -2.10
N ASP A 110 16.01 13.02 -3.12
CA ASP A 110 15.29 14.29 -2.99
C ASP A 110 14.03 14.18 -2.12
N GLY A 111 13.98 14.96 -1.03
CA GLY A 111 12.89 14.91 -0.05
C GLY A 111 12.78 13.57 0.71
N ARG A 112 13.85 12.76 0.71
CA ARG A 112 13.89 11.41 1.30
C ARG A 112 14.52 11.35 2.70
N THR A 113 14.25 12.38 3.51
CA THR A 113 14.48 12.38 4.97
C THR A 113 13.24 12.93 5.69
N VAL A 114 13.07 12.60 6.96
CA VAL A 114 12.12 13.25 7.88
C VAL A 114 12.75 14.41 8.68
N GLY A 115 14.07 14.59 8.59
CA GLY A 115 14.81 15.59 9.36
C GLY A 115 14.94 15.22 10.84
N PRO A 116 15.27 16.19 11.72
CA PRO A 116 15.35 15.96 13.16
C PRO A 116 14.03 15.45 13.73
N HIS A 117 14.08 14.33 14.45
CA HIS A 117 12.92 13.69 15.04
C HIS A 117 13.29 12.92 16.31
N ASP A 118 12.28 12.50 17.08
CA ASP A 118 12.48 11.56 18.18
C ASP A 118 12.73 10.15 17.62
N PRO A 119 13.92 9.54 17.83
CA PRO A 119 14.24 8.22 17.29
C PRO A 119 13.37 7.09 17.85
N TRP A 120 12.62 7.34 18.93
CA TRP A 120 11.74 6.35 19.57
C TRP A 120 10.27 6.49 19.15
N ASP A 121 9.91 7.51 18.37
CA ASP A 121 8.53 7.67 17.89
C ASP A 121 8.20 6.71 16.74
N SER A 122 7.64 5.56 17.10
CA SER A 122 7.13 4.54 16.16
C SER A 122 6.04 5.03 15.19
N LYS A 123 5.48 6.22 15.38
CA LYS A 123 4.52 6.81 14.43
C LYS A 123 5.22 7.38 13.19
N ILE A 124 6.49 7.73 13.29
CA ILE A 124 7.28 8.30 12.20
C ILE A 124 7.56 7.22 11.17
N ILE A 125 7.38 7.59 9.90
CA ILE A 125 7.74 6.77 8.74
C ILE A 125 9.04 7.37 8.20
N LEU A 126 10.14 6.67 8.47
CA LEU A 126 11.48 7.02 8.03
C LEU A 126 11.62 6.84 6.52
N LYS A 127 12.61 7.49 5.91
CA LYS A 127 12.85 7.43 4.47
C LYS A 127 14.28 6.97 4.14
N ASP A 128 14.66 7.00 2.87
CA ASP A 128 15.93 6.47 2.37
C ASP A 128 17.16 7.05 3.06
N LEU A 129 17.20 8.35 3.32
CA LEU A 129 18.35 9.00 3.97
C LEU A 129 18.37 8.80 5.50
N ASP A 130 17.27 8.31 6.06
CA ASP A 130 17.14 7.99 7.49
C ASP A 130 17.43 6.50 7.77
N LEU A 131 17.73 5.72 6.73
CA LEU A 131 18.01 4.28 6.84
C LEU A 131 19.42 4.05 7.41
N ASP A 132 19.49 3.70 8.68
CA ASP A 132 20.71 3.46 9.46
C ASP A 132 20.88 1.97 9.87
N ILE A 133 20.04 1.09 9.34
CA ILE A 133 20.05 -0.35 9.62
C ILE A 133 20.38 -1.18 8.39
N ARG A 134 20.81 -2.41 8.65
CA ARG A 134 20.91 -3.47 7.65
C ARG A 134 19.99 -4.61 8.06
N ILE A 135 19.21 -5.11 7.10
CA ILE A 135 18.36 -6.28 7.30
C ILE A 135 19.19 -7.51 6.90
N ALA A 136 19.62 -8.29 7.88
CA ALA A 136 20.31 -9.54 7.64
C ALA A 136 19.26 -10.64 7.37
N LEU A 137 19.39 -11.30 6.22
CA LEU A 137 18.54 -12.41 5.82
C LEU A 137 19.42 -13.62 5.55
N ASP A 138 18.89 -14.82 5.79
CA ASP A 138 19.55 -16.04 5.33
C ASP A 138 19.71 -16.02 3.81
N PRO A 139 20.79 -16.60 3.24
CA PRO A 139 21.09 -16.49 1.81
C PRO A 139 19.93 -16.91 0.90
N LYS A 140 19.14 -17.90 1.33
CA LYS A 140 17.96 -18.37 0.60
C LYS A 140 16.86 -17.32 0.55
N ASP A 141 16.53 -16.71 1.69
CA ASP A 141 15.47 -15.71 1.80
C ASP A 141 15.88 -14.41 1.11
N TYR A 142 17.16 -14.02 1.24
CA TYR A 142 17.71 -12.91 0.48
C TYR A 142 17.50 -13.09 -1.03
N GLN A 143 17.87 -14.25 -1.58
CA GLN A 143 17.68 -14.53 -3.01
C GLN A 143 16.20 -14.52 -3.41
N MET A 144 15.32 -15.04 -2.56
CA MET A 144 13.87 -15.04 -2.81
C MET A 144 13.31 -13.61 -2.86
N VAL A 145 13.65 -12.78 -1.87
CA VAL A 145 13.20 -11.38 -1.80
C VAL A 145 13.71 -10.59 -2.99
N VAL A 146 15.02 -10.68 -3.29
CA VAL A 146 15.62 -9.93 -4.42
C VAL A 146 14.97 -10.30 -5.74
N ARG A 147 14.81 -11.60 -6.04
CA ARG A 147 14.16 -12.05 -7.27
C ARG A 147 12.72 -11.57 -7.38
N GLN A 148 11.99 -11.55 -6.27
CA GLN A 148 10.60 -11.08 -6.26
C GLN A 148 10.54 -9.57 -6.48
N VAL A 149 11.40 -8.79 -5.82
CA VAL A 149 11.49 -7.33 -6.00
C VAL A 149 11.83 -6.99 -7.46
N GLU A 150 12.77 -7.72 -8.08
CA GLU A 150 13.11 -7.54 -9.49
C GLU A 150 11.93 -7.84 -10.43
N ALA A 151 11.21 -8.93 -10.18
CA ALA A 151 10.04 -9.30 -10.97
C ALA A 151 8.90 -8.27 -10.84
N ASP A 152 8.64 -7.79 -9.62
CA ASP A 152 7.62 -6.79 -9.33
C ASP A 152 7.98 -5.42 -9.93
N ALA A 153 9.24 -5.01 -9.82
CA ALA A 153 9.72 -3.79 -10.46
C ALA A 153 9.61 -3.87 -11.99
N ALA A 154 9.92 -5.03 -12.60
CA ALA A 154 9.84 -5.21 -14.04
C ALA A 154 8.40 -5.07 -14.57
N ILE A 155 7.40 -5.62 -13.87
CA ILE A 155 6.00 -5.46 -14.28
C ILE A 155 5.53 -4.02 -14.07
N LEU A 156 5.89 -3.35 -12.96
CA LEU A 156 5.54 -1.95 -12.72
C LEU A 156 6.12 -1.02 -13.80
N HIS A 157 7.38 -1.27 -14.19
CA HIS A 157 8.01 -0.58 -15.31
C HIS A 157 7.24 -0.77 -16.62
N LYS A 158 6.87 -2.02 -16.96
CA LYS A 158 6.08 -2.34 -18.15
C LYS A 158 4.70 -1.67 -18.16
N MET A 159 4.11 -1.48 -16.97
CA MET A 159 2.84 -0.78 -16.79
C MET A 159 2.98 0.75 -16.84
N GLY A 160 4.21 1.29 -16.88
CA GLY A 160 4.46 2.73 -16.79
C GLY A 160 4.14 3.31 -15.41
N VAL A 161 4.15 2.48 -14.36
CA VAL A 161 3.90 2.89 -12.98
C VAL A 161 5.23 3.31 -12.35
N MET A 162 5.23 4.45 -11.67
CA MET A 162 6.41 5.01 -10.99
C MET A 162 6.01 5.56 -9.61
N ASP A 163 6.97 6.16 -8.90
CA ASP A 163 6.79 6.77 -7.58
C ASP A 163 6.25 5.83 -6.49
N TYR A 164 6.37 4.51 -6.69
CA TYR A 164 6.09 3.51 -5.68
C TYR A 164 7.24 3.40 -4.66
N SER A 165 6.90 2.91 -3.48
CA SER A 165 7.85 2.64 -2.40
C SER A 165 7.75 1.18 -1.97
N LEU A 166 8.86 0.65 -1.46
CA LEU A 166 8.86 -0.57 -0.64
C LEU A 166 8.53 -0.20 0.82
#